data_AF-A0A7C3WCH9-F1
#
_entry.id   AF-A0A7C3WCH9-F1
#
_cell.length_a   1.000
_cell.length_b   1.000
_cell.length_c   1.000
_cell.angle_alpha   90.00
_cell.angle_beta   90.00
_cell.angle_gamma   90.00
#
_symmetry.space_group_name_H-M   'P 1'
#
loop_
_entity.id
_entity.type
_entity.pdbx_description
1 polymer ?
#
loop_
_entity_poly.entity_id
_entity_poly.type
_entity_poly.pdbx_seq_one_letter_code
_entity_poly.pdbx_strand_id
1 'polypeptide(L)'
;MPRQKKTSKKLIRKPKAAKLPKEELILQPPRGMRDILPADQVYWQQVRRVSEKAATDFGYQRIDIPLLEFTNIFSRSIGQETDIVEKEMYSFTTKGGEKVSLRPEFTAGIARAYIQHGMHVSPKPVKLYYIGPCYRYDRPQEGRFREFFQFGCEALGEQDPVIDAQIIQMGWRIIYQLGIKNVQVNLNSIGCPSCRKSYRNLLIHYF
;
A
#
# COMPACT_ATOMS: atom_id res chain seq x y z
N MET A 1 -67.27 -54.44 1.61
CA MET A 1 -66.07 -53.74 1.10
C MET A 1 -66.06 -52.31 1.64
N PRO A 2 -65.05 -51.85 2.40
CA PRO A 2 -65.07 -50.52 3.00
C PRO A 2 -64.52 -49.44 2.06
N ARG A 3 -65.15 -48.26 2.08
CA ARG A 3 -64.81 -47.05 1.31
C ARG A 3 -63.40 -46.54 1.66
N GLN A 4 -62.54 -46.34 0.66
CA GLN A 4 -61.26 -45.64 0.81
C GLN A 4 -61.49 -44.15 1.12
N LYS A 5 -60.98 -43.68 2.26
CA LYS A 5 -60.86 -42.25 2.59
C LYS A 5 -59.73 -41.64 1.76
N LYS A 6 -60.07 -40.73 0.83
CA LYS A 6 -59.11 -39.78 0.26
C LYS A 6 -58.95 -38.62 1.23
N THR A 7 -57.79 -38.47 1.86
CA THR A 7 -57.40 -37.23 2.56
C THR A 7 -56.11 -36.68 1.95
N SER A 8 -56.21 -35.41 1.59
CA SER A 8 -55.32 -34.66 0.69
C SER A 8 -53.90 -34.52 1.23
N LYS A 9 -52.90 -34.73 0.36
CA LYS A 9 -51.53 -34.25 0.58
C LYS A 9 -51.56 -32.73 0.74
N LYS A 10 -51.28 -32.21 1.94
CA LYS A 10 -51.01 -30.78 2.16
C LYS A 10 -49.76 -30.42 1.35
N LEU A 11 -49.93 -29.63 0.29
CA LEU A 11 -48.82 -28.98 -0.40
C LEU A 11 -48.12 -28.04 0.60
N ILE A 12 -46.93 -28.44 1.06
CA ILE A 12 -46.02 -27.54 1.75
C ILE A 12 -45.59 -26.49 0.71
N ARG A 13 -46.18 -25.31 0.79
CA ARG A 13 -45.73 -24.15 0.01
C ARG A 13 -44.30 -23.83 0.44
N LYS A 14 -43.33 -24.07 -0.45
CA LYS A 14 -41.96 -23.56 -0.28
C LYS A 14 -42.06 -22.05 -0.02
N PRO A 15 -41.41 -21.50 1.02
CA PRO A 15 -41.41 -20.06 1.23
C PRO A 15 -40.83 -19.41 -0.03
N LYS A 16 -41.56 -18.43 -0.58
CA LYS A 16 -41.03 -17.59 -1.67
C LYS A 16 -39.74 -16.97 -1.14
N ALA A 17 -38.62 -17.24 -1.82
CA ALA A 17 -37.36 -16.60 -1.52
C ALA A 17 -37.60 -15.08 -1.44
N ALA A 18 -37.29 -14.47 -0.29
CA ALA A 18 -37.39 -13.03 -0.14
C ALA A 18 -36.53 -12.41 -1.24
N LYS A 19 -37.14 -11.58 -2.09
CA LYS A 19 -36.37 -10.78 -3.05
C LYS A 19 -35.44 -9.90 -2.22
N LEU A 20 -34.14 -10.18 -2.29
CA LEU A 20 -33.13 -9.30 -1.73
C LEU A 20 -33.40 -7.88 -2.26
N PRO A 21 -33.34 -6.85 -1.40
CA PRO A 21 -33.52 -5.48 -1.84
C PRO A 21 -32.54 -5.23 -2.99
N LYS A 22 -33.05 -4.70 -4.11
CA LYS A 22 -32.19 -4.26 -5.21
C LYS A 22 -31.40 -3.08 -4.68
N GLU A 23 -30.12 -3.30 -4.42
CA GLU A 23 -29.19 -2.22 -4.11
C GLU A 23 -29.19 -1.21 -5.26
N GLU A 24 -29.18 0.07 -4.90
CA GLU A 24 -29.12 1.16 -5.87
C GLU A 24 -27.77 1.13 -6.60
N LEU A 25 -27.79 1.24 -7.92
CA LEU A 25 -26.58 1.26 -8.73
C LEU A 25 -25.94 2.65 -8.64
N ILE A 26 -24.85 2.76 -7.88
CA ILE A 26 -24.04 3.98 -7.80
C ILE A 26 -22.91 3.89 -8.82
N LEU A 27 -22.87 4.82 -9.78
CA LEU A 27 -21.86 4.84 -10.85
C LEU A 27 -20.59 5.62 -10.49
N GLN A 28 -20.66 6.47 -9.46
CA GLN A 28 -19.53 7.30 -9.05
C GLN A 28 -18.49 6.47 -8.31
N PRO A 29 -17.18 6.71 -8.53
CA PRO A 29 -16.15 6.04 -7.76
C PRO A 29 -16.23 6.45 -6.28
N PRO A 30 -15.74 5.62 -5.35
CA PRO A 30 -15.64 5.99 -3.95
C PRO A 30 -14.84 7.29 -3.77
N ARG A 31 -15.28 8.12 -2.82
CA ARG A 31 -14.61 9.39 -2.54
C ARG A 31 -13.12 9.17 -2.22
N GLY A 32 -12.26 9.91 -2.93
CA GLY A 32 -10.80 9.81 -2.78
C GLY A 32 -10.16 8.74 -3.66
N MET A 33 -10.93 8.10 -4.55
CA MET A 33 -10.46 7.21 -5.61
C MET A 33 -10.85 7.83 -6.96
N ARG A 34 -10.07 7.56 -8.02
CA ARG A 34 -10.29 8.19 -9.33
C ARG A 34 -9.92 7.27 -10.48
N ASP A 35 -10.68 7.38 -11.55
CA ASP A 35 -10.31 6.79 -12.83
C ASP A 35 -9.16 7.61 -13.46
N ILE A 36 -8.22 6.90 -14.09
CA ILE A 36 -7.15 7.53 -14.88
C ILE A 36 -7.53 7.32 -16.35
N LEU A 37 -8.07 8.37 -16.98
CA LEU A 37 -8.67 8.28 -18.29
C LEU A 37 -7.61 8.20 -19.41
N PRO A 38 -7.94 7.73 -20.63
CA PRO A 38 -6.99 7.65 -21.74
C PRO A 38 -6.22 8.94 -22.03
N ALA A 39 -6.87 10.10 -21.86
CA ALA A 39 -6.24 11.41 -22.04
C ALA A 39 -5.13 11.68 -21.00
N ASP A 40 -5.25 11.14 -19.79
CA ASP A 40 -4.25 11.30 -18.73
C ASP A 40 -3.09 10.31 -18.88
N GLN A 41 -3.31 9.18 -19.59
CA GLN A 41 -2.33 8.08 -19.66
C GLN A 41 -0.98 8.52 -20.24
N VAL A 42 -0.94 9.52 -21.12
CA VAL A 42 0.32 10.06 -21.65
C VAL A 42 1.26 10.55 -20.54
N TYR A 43 0.71 11.23 -19.53
CA TYR A 43 1.48 11.73 -18.39
C TYR A 43 1.90 10.59 -17.46
N TRP A 44 1.00 9.64 -17.22
CA TRP A 44 1.29 8.46 -16.39
C TRP A 44 2.39 7.59 -17.00
N GLN A 45 2.33 7.35 -18.31
CA GLN A 45 3.34 6.59 -19.03
C GLN A 45 4.70 7.28 -18.98
N GLN A 46 4.72 8.62 -19.09
CA GLN A 46 5.96 9.39 -18.96
C GLN A 46 6.59 9.20 -17.58
N VAL A 47 5.81 9.30 -16.49
CA VAL A 47 6.30 9.07 -15.13
C VAL A 47 6.82 7.64 -14.96
N ARG A 48 6.05 6.63 -15.39
CA ARG A 48 6.46 5.21 -15.31
C ARG A 48 7.78 4.98 -16.04
N ARG A 49 7.88 5.42 -17.30
CA ARG A 49 9.06 5.24 -18.15
C ARG A 49 10.30 5.88 -17.55
N VAL A 50 10.21 7.11 -17.06
CA VAL A 50 11.35 7.82 -16.47
C VAL A 50 11.80 7.15 -15.18
N SER A 51 10.87 6.83 -14.28
CA SER A 51 11.18 6.19 -13.00
C SER A 51 11.75 4.78 -13.17
N GLU A 52 11.15 3.95 -14.02
CA GLU A 52 11.64 2.59 -14.33
C GLU A 52 13.01 2.62 -14.99
N LYS A 53 13.23 3.55 -15.93
CA LYS A 53 14.54 3.72 -16.55
C LYS A 53 15.60 4.12 -15.52
N ALA A 54 15.30 5.07 -14.64
CA ALA A 54 16.23 5.49 -13.60
C ALA A 54 16.57 4.34 -12.65
N ALA A 55 15.57 3.56 -12.20
CA ALA A 55 15.79 2.39 -11.35
C ALA A 55 16.72 1.36 -12.01
N THR A 56 16.42 0.99 -13.26
CA THR A 56 17.20 -0.01 -14.01
C THR A 56 18.61 0.47 -14.33
N ASP A 57 18.81 1.75 -14.67
CA ASP A 57 20.14 2.35 -14.87
C ASP A 57 21.01 2.29 -13.58
N PHE A 58 20.39 2.24 -12.38
CA PHE A 58 21.06 2.11 -11.08
C PHE A 58 21.15 0.65 -10.56
N GLY A 59 20.75 -0.32 -11.39
CA GLY A 59 20.82 -1.74 -11.08
C GLY A 59 19.70 -2.27 -10.17
N TYR A 60 18.60 -1.53 -10.01
CA TYR A 60 17.43 -2.00 -9.26
C TYR A 60 16.57 -2.92 -10.14
N GLN A 61 16.05 -3.99 -9.52
CA GLN A 61 15.18 -4.97 -10.17
C GLN A 61 13.74 -4.80 -9.71
N ARG A 62 12.78 -5.02 -10.63
CA ARG A 62 11.36 -4.89 -10.30
C ARG A 62 10.93 -5.98 -9.32
N ILE A 63 10.17 -5.60 -8.31
CA ILE A 63 9.39 -6.52 -7.47
C ILE A 63 7.93 -6.08 -7.45
N ASP A 64 7.03 -7.05 -7.61
CA ASP A 64 5.60 -6.87 -7.40
C ASP A 64 5.19 -7.72 -6.17
N ILE A 65 4.59 -7.06 -5.18
CA ILE A 65 4.08 -7.70 -3.96
C ILE A 65 2.55 -7.62 -3.92
N PRO A 66 1.88 -8.48 -3.13
CA PRO A 66 0.44 -8.40 -2.92
C PRO A 66 -0.01 -7.00 -2.50
N LEU A 67 -1.20 -6.62 -2.95
CA LEU A 67 -1.88 -5.39 -2.53
C LEU A 67 -2.50 -5.56 -1.14
N LEU A 68 -2.91 -6.80 -0.82
CA LEU A 68 -3.50 -7.19 0.44
C LEU A 68 -2.48 -8.02 1.24
N GLU A 69 -2.20 -7.62 2.46
CA GLU A 69 -1.30 -8.31 3.39
C GLU A 69 -2.02 -8.53 4.73
N PHE A 70 -1.51 -9.42 5.57
CA PHE A 70 -2.00 -9.53 6.95
C PHE A 70 -1.80 -8.20 7.68
N THR A 71 -2.81 -7.76 8.45
CA THR A 71 -2.76 -6.46 9.13
C THR A 71 -1.56 -6.30 10.06
N ASN A 72 -1.06 -7.41 10.62
CA ASN A 72 0.10 -7.41 11.52
C ASN A 72 1.42 -7.03 10.86
N ILE A 73 1.54 -7.15 9.53
CA ILE A 73 2.72 -6.71 8.79
C ILE A 73 2.89 -5.20 8.91
N PHE A 74 1.80 -4.43 8.84
CA PHE A 74 1.83 -2.97 8.93
C PHE A 74 1.84 -2.48 10.37
N SER A 75 1.03 -3.06 11.27
CA SER A 75 0.95 -2.58 12.65
C SER A 75 2.27 -2.76 13.43
N ARG A 76 3.07 -3.78 13.08
CA ARG A 76 4.39 -4.00 13.67
C ARG A 76 5.48 -3.12 13.07
N SER A 77 5.43 -2.83 11.77
CA SER A 77 6.50 -2.15 11.04
C SER A 77 6.40 -0.62 11.09
N ILE A 78 5.20 -0.07 10.89
CA ILE A 78 4.96 1.38 10.87
C ILE A 78 4.93 1.93 12.30
N GLY A 79 4.47 1.12 13.25
CA GLY A 79 4.29 1.49 14.66
C GLY A 79 2.83 1.74 15.00
N GLN A 80 2.39 1.18 16.13
CA GLN A 80 0.98 1.16 16.53
C GLN A 80 0.41 2.56 16.80
N GLU A 81 1.25 3.50 17.24
CA GLU A 81 0.86 4.88 17.59
C GLU A 81 0.87 5.83 16.38
N THR A 82 1.04 5.33 15.17
CA THR A 82 1.02 6.18 13.97
C THR A 82 -0.41 6.37 13.48
N ASP A 83 -0.74 7.57 13.00
CA ASP A 83 -2.06 7.84 12.41
C ASP A 83 -2.42 6.86 11.30
N ILE A 84 -1.41 6.38 10.54
CA ILE A 84 -1.60 5.36 9.52
C ILE A 84 -2.23 4.11 10.12
N VAL A 85 -1.63 3.55 11.17
CA VAL A 85 -2.08 2.31 11.81
C VAL A 85 -3.37 2.53 12.60
N GLU A 86 -3.51 3.67 13.28
CA GLU A 86 -4.67 3.94 14.12
C GLU A 86 -5.95 4.24 13.32
N LYS A 87 -5.83 5.00 12.22
CA LYS A 87 -6.97 5.67 11.57
C LYS A 87 -7.04 5.47 10.07
N GLU A 88 -5.91 5.28 9.38
CA GLU A 88 -5.88 5.30 7.92
C GLU A 88 -5.83 3.92 7.25
N MET A 89 -5.66 2.80 7.97
CA MET A 89 -5.62 1.49 7.31
C MET A 89 -6.99 1.01 6.85
N TYR A 90 -7.10 0.64 5.57
CA TYR A 90 -8.24 -0.14 5.06
C TYR A 90 -8.12 -1.60 5.49
N SER A 91 -8.67 -1.93 6.66
CA SER A 91 -8.59 -3.27 7.25
C SER A 91 -9.96 -3.96 7.28
N PHE A 92 -9.99 -5.26 6.99
CA PHE A 92 -11.20 -6.07 7.01
C PHE A 92 -10.89 -7.51 7.38
N THR A 93 -11.95 -8.26 7.72
CA THR A 93 -11.85 -9.68 8.00
C THR A 93 -12.23 -10.46 6.74
N THR A 94 -11.36 -11.37 6.30
CA THR A 94 -11.66 -12.25 5.16
C THR A 94 -12.82 -13.19 5.51
N LYS A 95 -13.41 -13.85 4.50
CA LYS A 95 -14.42 -14.90 4.73
C LYS A 95 -13.87 -16.06 5.59
N GLY A 96 -12.55 -16.26 5.60
CA GLY A 96 -11.87 -17.25 6.43
C GLY A 96 -11.57 -16.79 7.87
N GLY A 97 -11.92 -15.55 8.23
CA GLY A 97 -11.70 -15.02 9.57
C GLY A 97 -10.35 -14.32 9.78
N GLU A 98 -9.53 -14.18 8.73
CA GLU A 98 -8.22 -13.54 8.82
C GLU A 98 -8.33 -12.01 8.79
N LYS A 99 -7.53 -11.32 9.60
CA LYS A 99 -7.43 -9.86 9.55
C LYS A 99 -6.40 -9.43 8.52
N VAL A 100 -6.87 -8.72 7.50
CA VAL A 100 -6.06 -8.27 6.37
C VAL A 100 -6.25 -6.78 6.14
N SER A 101 -5.26 -6.15 5.54
CA SER A 101 -5.31 -4.73 5.20
C SER A 101 -4.80 -4.50 3.77
N LEU A 102 -5.47 -3.60 3.04
CA LEU A 102 -4.89 -3.06 1.81
C LEU A 102 -3.64 -2.27 2.21
N ARG A 103 -2.55 -2.45 1.45
CA ARG A 103 -1.26 -1.87 1.82
C ARG A 103 -1.31 -0.33 1.83
N PRO A 104 -0.90 0.33 2.93
CA PRO A 104 -0.75 1.78 2.97
C PRO A 104 0.60 2.27 2.42
N GLU A 105 1.55 1.35 2.24
CA GLU A 105 2.91 1.55 1.71
C GLU A 105 3.48 0.20 1.21
N PHE A 106 4.67 0.19 0.62
CA PHE A 106 5.28 -1.02 0.04
C PHE A 106 6.40 -1.63 0.88
N THR A 107 7.16 -0.82 1.61
CA THR A 107 8.37 -1.20 2.35
C THR A 107 8.13 -2.37 3.30
N ALA A 108 7.02 -2.39 4.07
CA ALA A 108 6.76 -3.52 4.97
C ALA A 108 6.51 -4.84 4.22
N GLY A 109 5.75 -4.79 3.12
CA GLY A 109 5.48 -5.96 2.28
C GLY A 109 6.74 -6.44 1.55
N ILE A 110 7.65 -5.53 1.17
CA ILE A 110 8.94 -5.86 0.57
C ILE A 110 9.87 -6.48 1.61
N ALA A 111 9.93 -5.94 2.83
CA ALA A 111 10.70 -6.53 3.91
C ALA A 111 10.21 -7.96 4.23
N ARG A 112 8.88 -8.18 4.24
CA ARG A 112 8.31 -9.52 4.32
C ARG A 112 8.74 -10.40 3.14
N ALA A 113 8.73 -9.89 1.91
CA ALA A 113 9.19 -10.61 0.71
C ALA A 113 10.63 -11.06 0.82
N TYR A 114 11.48 -10.13 1.23
CA TYR A 114 12.90 -10.32 1.42
C TYR A 114 13.20 -11.46 2.41
N ILE A 115 12.45 -11.51 3.51
CA ILE A 115 12.58 -12.57 4.52
C ILE A 115 12.00 -13.90 3.99
N GLN A 116 10.74 -13.88 3.52
CA GLN A 116 10.01 -15.08 3.11
C GLN A 116 10.71 -15.85 1.98
N HIS A 117 11.31 -15.13 1.04
CA HIS A 117 11.99 -15.73 -0.11
C HIS A 117 13.50 -15.86 0.07
N GLY A 118 14.02 -15.69 1.29
CA GLY A 118 15.43 -15.91 1.57
C GLY A 118 16.37 -14.96 0.86
N MET A 119 15.91 -13.79 0.40
CA MET A 119 16.74 -12.83 -0.33
C MET A 119 17.94 -12.33 0.51
N HIS A 120 17.92 -12.54 1.83
CA HIS A 120 19.04 -12.27 2.72
C HIS A 120 20.31 -13.07 2.38
N VAL A 121 20.23 -14.22 1.70
CA VAL A 121 21.42 -14.96 1.23
C VAL A 121 21.92 -14.52 -0.16
N SER A 122 21.18 -13.69 -0.88
CA SER A 122 21.59 -13.15 -2.18
C SER A 122 22.73 -12.13 -2.04
N PRO A 123 23.52 -11.89 -3.12
CA PRO A 123 24.52 -10.82 -3.14
C PRO A 123 23.95 -9.46 -2.70
N LYS A 124 24.73 -8.72 -1.92
CA LYS A 124 24.32 -7.42 -1.34
C LYS A 124 24.92 -6.23 -2.08
N PRO A 125 24.21 -5.08 -2.10
CA PRO A 125 22.83 -4.90 -1.65
C PRO A 125 21.81 -5.56 -2.59
N VAL A 126 20.69 -6.03 -2.02
CA VAL A 126 19.51 -6.42 -2.81
C VAL A 126 18.75 -5.15 -3.17
N LYS A 127 18.80 -4.75 -4.44
CA LYS A 127 18.21 -3.52 -4.98
C LYS A 127 16.89 -3.80 -5.68
N LEU A 128 15.78 -3.37 -5.09
CA LEU A 128 14.43 -3.61 -5.59
C LEU A 128 13.70 -2.30 -5.88
N TYR A 129 12.94 -2.22 -6.95
CA TYR A 129 12.01 -1.12 -7.19
C TYR A 129 10.58 -1.62 -7.39
N TYR A 130 9.62 -0.75 -7.12
CA TYR A 130 8.19 -1.04 -7.26
C TYR A 130 7.45 0.16 -7.81
N ILE A 131 6.30 -0.11 -8.42
CA ILE A 131 5.33 0.92 -8.81
C ILE A 131 3.91 0.36 -8.72
N GLY A 132 3.01 1.08 -8.05
CA GLY A 132 1.62 0.64 -7.96
C GLY A 132 0.80 1.36 -6.90
N PRO A 133 -0.45 0.92 -6.70
CA PRO A 133 -1.37 1.59 -5.80
C PRO A 133 -1.12 1.23 -4.33
N CYS A 134 -1.49 2.17 -3.46
CA CYS A 134 -1.55 2.12 -2.02
C CYS A 134 -2.86 2.77 -1.53
N TYR A 135 -3.30 2.39 -0.33
CA TYR A 135 -4.58 2.84 0.23
C TYR A 135 -4.43 3.40 1.63
N ARG A 136 -4.94 4.62 1.84
CA ARG A 136 -5.01 5.27 3.16
C ARG A 136 -6.37 5.95 3.33
N TYR A 137 -7.09 5.64 4.40
CA TYR A 137 -8.38 6.24 4.76
C TYR A 137 -8.16 7.63 5.35
N ASP A 138 -7.65 8.54 4.53
CA ASP A 138 -7.42 9.92 4.89
C ASP A 138 -8.57 10.82 4.37
N ARG A 139 -8.64 12.05 4.88
CA ARG A 139 -9.55 13.08 4.36
C ARG A 139 -8.99 13.58 3.03
N PRO A 140 -9.69 13.35 1.89
CA PRO A 140 -9.16 13.75 0.60
C PRO A 140 -8.99 15.26 0.51
N GLN A 141 -7.82 15.69 0.04
CA GLN A 141 -7.44 17.07 -0.24
C GLN A 141 -6.47 17.11 -1.43
N GLU A 142 -6.04 18.30 -1.85
CA GLU A 142 -5.08 18.40 -2.95
C GLU A 142 -3.82 17.57 -2.66
N GLY A 143 -3.45 16.69 -3.60
CA GLY A 143 -2.32 15.78 -3.46
C GLY A 143 -2.52 14.60 -2.49
N ARG A 144 -3.64 14.52 -1.74
CA ARG A 144 -3.95 13.42 -0.83
C ARG A 144 -5.23 12.70 -1.24
N PHE A 145 -5.04 11.48 -1.74
CA PHE A 145 -6.11 10.58 -2.18
C PHE A 145 -6.18 9.37 -1.25
N ARG A 146 -7.34 8.69 -1.24
CA ARG A 146 -7.48 7.43 -0.51
C ARG A 146 -6.88 6.25 -1.25
N GLU A 147 -6.93 6.30 -2.57
CA GLU A 147 -6.12 5.46 -3.45
C GLU A 147 -5.10 6.35 -4.15
N PHE A 148 -3.83 6.04 -3.98
CA PHE A 148 -2.73 6.79 -4.58
C PHE A 148 -1.66 5.81 -5.08
N PHE A 149 -0.75 6.30 -5.92
CA PHE A 149 0.27 5.48 -6.53
C PHE A 149 1.64 5.89 -6.04
N GLN A 150 2.47 4.91 -5.72
CA GLN A 150 3.85 5.12 -5.35
C GLN A 150 4.76 4.47 -6.37
N PHE A 151 5.88 5.14 -6.63
CA PHE A 151 7.11 4.53 -7.10
C PHE A 151 8.11 4.62 -5.97
N GLY A 152 8.87 3.56 -5.74
CA GLY A 152 9.91 3.55 -4.72
C GLY A 152 10.97 2.51 -4.97
N CYS A 153 12.05 2.61 -4.21
CA CYS A 153 13.20 1.74 -4.31
C CYS A 153 13.66 1.34 -2.90
N GLU A 154 14.01 0.08 -2.72
CA GLU A 154 14.54 -0.50 -1.49
C GLU A 154 15.93 -1.07 -1.78
N ALA A 155 16.93 -0.65 -1.01
CA ALA A 155 18.26 -1.26 -1.03
C ALA A 155 18.51 -1.95 0.32
N LEU A 156 18.57 -3.28 0.30
CA LEU A 156 18.54 -4.10 1.51
C LEU A 156 19.85 -4.85 1.72
N GLY A 157 20.33 -4.83 2.96
CA GLY A 157 21.50 -5.60 3.40
C GLY A 157 22.86 -4.92 3.19
N GLU A 158 22.88 -3.59 3.05
CA GLU A 158 24.08 -2.76 3.04
C GLU A 158 23.86 -1.56 4.00
N GLN A 159 24.91 -1.11 4.68
CA GLN A 159 24.88 0.02 5.61
C GLN A 159 25.76 1.19 5.17
N ASP A 160 26.52 1.04 4.09
CA ASP A 160 27.35 2.12 3.55
C ASP A 160 26.48 3.32 3.11
N PRO A 161 26.73 4.54 3.61
CA PRO A 161 25.97 5.75 3.27
C PRO A 161 26.06 6.14 1.77
N VAL A 162 26.97 5.54 1.01
CA VAL A 162 26.99 5.66 -0.45
C VAL A 162 25.66 5.19 -1.07
N ILE A 163 24.98 4.21 -0.46
CA ILE A 163 23.67 3.74 -0.95
C ILE A 163 22.60 4.82 -0.77
N ASP A 164 22.57 5.52 0.37
CA ASP A 164 21.67 6.65 0.62
C ASP A 164 21.90 7.76 -0.41
N ALA A 165 23.17 8.10 -0.69
CA ALA A 165 23.55 9.09 -1.69
C ALA A 165 23.10 8.68 -3.11
N GLN A 166 23.24 7.40 -3.47
CA GLN A 166 22.76 6.86 -4.75
C GLN A 166 21.23 6.98 -4.90
N ILE A 167 20.47 6.70 -3.83
CA ILE A 167 19.01 6.82 -3.84
C ILE A 167 18.60 8.28 -4.01
N ILE A 168 19.24 9.21 -3.30
CA ILE A 168 18.99 10.65 -3.44
C ILE A 168 19.29 11.10 -4.89
N GLN A 169 20.42 10.68 -5.44
CA GLN A 169 20.82 11.01 -6.82
C GLN A 169 19.81 10.48 -7.85
N MET A 170 19.32 9.25 -7.67
CA MET A 170 18.30 8.65 -8.52
C MET A 170 16.98 9.43 -8.45
N GLY A 171 16.53 9.77 -7.24
CA GLY A 171 15.33 10.60 -7.04
C GLY A 171 15.46 11.95 -7.73
N TRP A 172 16.61 12.62 -7.58
CA TRP A 172 16.89 13.89 -8.26
C TRP A 172 16.89 13.74 -9.78
N ARG A 173 17.49 12.67 -10.31
CA ARG A 173 17.50 12.38 -11.76
C ARG A 173 16.08 12.21 -12.32
N ILE A 174 15.20 11.53 -11.59
CA ILE A 174 13.78 11.36 -12.00
C ILE A 174 13.10 12.72 -12.10
N ILE A 175 13.18 13.54 -11.05
CA ILE A 175 12.57 14.88 -11.01
C ILE A 175 13.09 15.75 -12.16
N TYR A 176 14.41 15.75 -12.37
CA TYR A 176 15.05 16.50 -13.46
C TYR A 176 14.58 16.03 -14.84
N GLN A 177 14.52 14.71 -15.08
CA GLN A 177 14.08 14.14 -16.36
C GLN A 177 12.59 14.35 -16.64
N LEU A 178 11.76 14.50 -15.59
CA LEU A 178 10.36 14.90 -15.72
C LEU A 178 10.18 16.40 -16.00
N GLY A 179 11.26 17.19 -15.92
CA GLY A 179 11.21 18.64 -16.15
C GLY A 179 10.54 19.42 -15.03
N ILE A 180 10.39 18.82 -13.84
CA ILE A 180 9.78 19.47 -12.68
C ILE A 180 10.79 20.47 -12.10
N LYS A 181 10.37 21.74 -12.03
CA LYS A 181 11.21 22.85 -11.56
C LYS A 181 10.87 23.21 -10.12
N ASN A 182 11.73 24.01 -9.49
CA ASN A 182 11.54 24.55 -8.14
C ASN A 182 11.42 23.46 -7.05
N VAL A 183 12.17 22.36 -7.20
CA VAL A 183 12.24 21.28 -6.20
C VAL A 183 13.45 21.49 -5.30
N GLN A 184 13.27 21.26 -4.01
CA GLN A 184 14.33 21.32 -3.00
C GLN A 184 14.49 19.94 -2.36
N VAL A 185 15.74 19.54 -2.10
CA VAL A 185 16.06 18.33 -1.34
C VAL A 185 16.35 18.72 0.09
N ASN A 186 15.56 18.20 1.03
CA ASN A 186 15.76 18.39 2.46
C ASN A 186 16.37 17.12 3.06
N LEU A 187 17.51 17.27 3.73
CA LEU A 187 18.22 16.15 4.37
C LEU A 187 18.23 16.33 5.89
N ASN A 188 18.02 15.23 6.60
CA ASN A 188 18.07 15.17 8.05
C ASN A 188 18.47 13.75 8.51
N SER A 189 18.96 13.63 9.74
CA SER A 189 19.18 12.34 10.40
C SER A 189 18.51 12.34 11.77
N ILE A 190 17.70 11.32 12.04
CA ILE A 190 17.11 11.09 13.37
C ILE A 190 18.06 10.31 14.31
N GLY A 191 19.28 10.04 13.84
CA GLY A 191 20.31 9.33 14.58
C GLY A 191 19.96 7.86 14.83
N CYS A 192 20.39 7.39 15.99
CA CYS A 192 20.34 5.99 16.40
C CYS A 192 19.28 5.73 17.48
N PRO A 193 18.94 4.45 17.79
CA PRO A 193 17.98 4.14 18.85
C PRO A 193 18.33 4.73 20.22
N SER A 194 19.62 4.77 20.61
CA SER A 194 20.05 5.40 21.86
C SER A 194 19.97 6.93 21.81
N CYS A 195 20.27 7.53 20.65
CA CYS A 195 20.18 8.96 20.38
C CYS A 195 18.74 9.48 20.59
N ARG A 196 17.75 8.74 20.07
CA ARG A 196 16.32 9.12 20.11
C ARG A 196 15.76 9.21 21.53
N LYS A 197 16.20 8.35 22.45
CA LYS A 197 15.71 8.34 23.84
C LYS A 197 16.05 9.63 24.57
N SER A 198 17.31 10.08 24.48
CA SER A 198 17.75 11.32 25.11
C SER A 198 17.03 12.53 24.54
N TYR A 199 16.89 12.60 23.21
CA TYR A 199 16.15 13.68 22.55
C TYR A 199 14.67 13.72 22.97
N ARG A 200 14.00 12.57 23.05
CA ARG A 200 12.59 12.49 23.50
C ARG A 200 12.42 13.04 24.91
N ASN A 201 13.31 12.72 25.84
CA ASN A 201 13.23 13.22 27.21
C ASN A 201 13.35 14.75 27.25
N LEU A 202 14.31 15.33 26.50
CA LEU A 202 14.46 16.78 26.38
C LEU A 202 13.20 17.44 25.81
N LEU A 203 12.61 16.83 24.78
CA LEU A 203 11.40 17.35 24.15
C LEU A 203 10.20 17.33 25.11
N ILE A 204 10.02 16.25 25.88
CA ILE A 204 8.95 16.15 26.89
C ILE A 204 9.17 17.16 28.03
N HIS A 205 10.42 17.44 28.42
CA HIS A 205 10.68 18.44 29.46
C HIS A 205 10.49 19.89 29.01
N TYR A 206 10.63 20.15 27.71
CA TYR A 206 10.47 21.49 27.16
C TYR A 206 9.00 21.93 27.06
N PHE A 207 8.08 21.00 26.79
CA PHE A 207 6.64 21.23 26.66
C PHE A 207 5.89 20.88 27.95
#